data_AF-A0A1H8URK7-F1
#
_entry.id   AF-A0A1H8URK7-F1
#
_cell.length_a   1.000
_cell.length_b   1.000
_cell.length_c   1.000
_cell.angle_alpha   90.00
_cell.angle_beta   90.00
_cell.angle_gamma   90.00
#
_symmetry.space_group_name_H-M   'P 1'
#
loop_
_entity.id
_entity.type
_entity.pdbx_description
1 polymer ?
#
loop_
_entity_poly.entity_id
_entity_poly.type
_entity_poly.pdbx_seq_one_letter_code
_entity_poly.pdbx_strand_id
1 'polypeptide(L)'
;MGVTLAQLSPTLAGMNVEDTASLFNVLRGLLPSADMLRRGRIRAGARKLITLATWPDDADTDGSHVAQLALLRVLHLQREARKAARAGLNEATAVSARLALEAALQGLYCLYEPNGVSRLKAANAKSAGALFKYLVDDGTVPQELIDLTVSTLGTPGRSADLFQMAEYIDKVRPDTKAVSLYRRYYVPTSTFFVHTNAASLLRHVDAHEHLTARPAFVWTRNSALRIADGSVGLLAAELARHSAAPAEQFEAYAQSHIARAFTPMAVVLARGLREYLRLRSVSMLVRSVRRTRAYVQSEEALRDTRDVRKARVRDGLESSMGGWLNHAGDVRDQVLDTFSEQVLEALDRRPPGPKSRMQPQE
;
A
#
# COMPACT_ATOMS: atom_id res chain seq x y z
N MET A 1 -9.39 -22.32 -38.02
CA MET A 1 -10.38 -21.52 -37.26
C MET A 1 -9.65 -20.29 -36.74
N GLY A 2 -9.85 -19.17 -37.43
CA GLY A 2 -9.21 -17.89 -37.08
C GLY A 2 -9.98 -17.23 -35.94
N VAL A 3 -9.26 -16.90 -34.86
CA VAL A 3 -9.75 -15.99 -33.83
C VAL A 3 -9.19 -14.61 -34.19
N THR A 4 -10.08 -13.69 -34.52
CA THR A 4 -9.78 -12.32 -34.91
C THR A 4 -9.31 -11.49 -33.71
N LEU A 5 -8.36 -10.59 -33.96
CA LEU A 5 -7.72 -9.62 -33.04
C LEU A 5 -8.70 -8.58 -32.41
N ALA A 6 -10.01 -8.81 -32.49
CA ALA A 6 -11.06 -7.92 -31.98
C ALA A 6 -11.63 -8.33 -30.61
N GLN A 7 -11.13 -9.40 -29.99
CA GLN A 7 -11.65 -9.93 -28.71
C GLN A 7 -10.78 -9.64 -27.47
N LEU A 8 -9.78 -8.76 -27.56
CA LEU A 8 -8.94 -8.33 -26.43
C LEU A 8 -9.22 -6.89 -25.93
N SER A 9 -10.35 -6.28 -26.32
CA SER A 9 -10.78 -4.96 -25.81
C SER A 9 -12.05 -5.09 -24.97
N PRO A 10 -11.91 -5.22 -23.64
CA PRO A 10 -12.46 -4.17 -22.78
C PRO A 10 -11.61 -3.81 -21.54
N THR A 11 -10.38 -4.33 -21.39
CA THR A 11 -9.59 -4.12 -20.16
C THR A 11 -8.74 -2.83 -20.12
N LEU A 12 -8.83 -1.96 -21.14
CA LEU A 12 -8.02 -0.74 -21.24
C LEU A 12 -8.82 0.57 -21.36
N ALA A 13 -10.14 0.53 -21.17
CA ALA A 13 -11.00 1.73 -21.23
C ALA A 13 -11.22 2.42 -19.87
N GLY A 14 -10.22 2.41 -18.98
CA GLY A 14 -10.39 2.92 -17.60
C GLY A 14 -9.16 3.52 -16.92
N MET A 15 -8.10 3.88 -17.66
CA MET A 15 -6.93 4.55 -17.09
C MET A 15 -7.04 6.07 -17.26
N ASN A 16 -7.73 6.70 -16.31
CA ASN A 16 -7.78 8.15 -16.09
C ASN A 16 -6.49 8.67 -15.43
N VAL A 17 -6.25 9.98 -15.54
CA VAL A 17 -5.46 11.01 -14.79
C VAL A 17 -4.28 10.63 -13.84
N GLU A 18 -4.00 9.36 -13.60
CA GLU A 18 -3.17 8.80 -12.53
C GLU A 18 -1.73 8.54 -12.93
N ASP A 19 -1.38 8.79 -14.19
CA ASP A 19 -0.25 8.13 -14.80
C ASP A 19 0.99 9.05 -14.85
N THR A 20 0.81 10.36 -15.03
CA THR A 20 1.86 11.34 -14.65
C THR A 20 1.98 11.55 -13.14
N ALA A 21 0.92 11.24 -12.39
CA ALA A 21 1.04 11.05 -10.96
C ALA A 21 1.91 9.81 -10.65
N SER A 22 1.98 8.80 -11.51
CA SER A 22 2.81 7.59 -11.32
C SER A 22 4.31 7.92 -11.25
N LEU A 23 4.89 8.67 -12.19
CA LEU A 23 6.32 9.05 -12.14
C LEU A 23 6.64 10.01 -10.99
N PHE A 24 5.75 10.98 -10.72
CA PHE A 24 5.90 11.91 -9.61
C PHE A 24 5.73 11.22 -8.24
N ASN A 25 4.86 10.21 -8.15
CA ASN A 25 4.70 9.33 -7.00
C ASN A 25 5.92 8.42 -6.85
N VAL A 26 6.50 7.92 -7.95
CA VAL A 26 7.80 7.20 -8.01
C VAL A 26 8.93 8.04 -7.40
N LEU A 27 8.97 9.33 -7.70
CA LEU A 27 9.95 10.23 -7.09
C LEU A 27 9.59 10.63 -5.64
N ARG A 28 8.32 10.86 -5.32
CA ARG A 28 7.84 11.17 -3.96
C ARG A 28 8.03 10.02 -2.98
N GLY A 29 7.88 8.78 -3.45
CA GLY A 29 8.12 7.62 -2.60
C GLY A 29 9.61 7.32 -2.40
N LEU A 30 10.50 7.86 -3.23
CA LEU A 30 11.94 7.81 -2.97
C LEU A 30 12.39 8.84 -1.91
N LEU A 31 11.66 9.96 -1.80
CA LEU A 31 11.96 11.01 -0.82
C LEU A 31 11.56 10.59 0.62
N PRO A 32 12.33 10.99 1.65
CA PRO A 32 11.91 10.85 3.04
C PRO A 32 10.55 11.53 3.25
N SER A 33 9.61 10.84 3.91
CA SER A 33 8.40 11.53 4.38
C SER A 33 8.83 12.61 5.39
N ALA A 34 8.33 13.83 5.23
CA ALA A 34 8.55 14.93 6.16
C ALA A 34 7.99 14.67 7.59
N ASP A 35 7.28 13.55 7.79
CA ASP A 35 6.50 13.28 9.00
C ASP A 35 7.18 12.44 10.10
N MET A 36 8.52 12.49 10.20
CA MET A 36 9.21 11.86 11.34
C MET A 36 8.76 12.47 12.68
N LEU A 37 8.59 13.80 12.74
CA LEU A 37 8.15 14.51 13.96
C LEU A 37 6.67 14.30 14.30
N ARG A 38 5.80 14.08 13.29
CA ARG A 38 4.38 13.79 13.54
C ARG A 38 4.16 12.38 14.04
N ARG A 39 5.01 11.40 13.69
CA ARG A 39 4.85 10.01 14.13
C ARG A 39 4.77 9.85 15.65
N GLY A 40 5.62 10.56 16.40
CA GLY A 40 5.59 10.49 17.87
C GLY A 40 4.22 10.91 18.42
N ARG A 41 3.68 12.02 17.89
CA ARG A 41 2.34 12.53 18.23
C ARG A 41 1.23 11.57 17.82
N ILE A 42 1.28 11.03 16.59
CA ILE A 42 0.30 10.05 16.11
C ILE A 42 0.31 8.79 16.98
N ARG A 43 1.48 8.26 17.35
CA ARG A 43 1.55 7.09 18.24
C ARG A 43 1.04 7.40 19.65
N ALA A 44 1.35 8.57 20.17
CA ALA A 44 0.83 8.99 21.47
C ALA A 44 -0.70 9.14 21.42
N GLY A 45 -1.25 9.77 20.37
CA GLY A 45 -2.69 9.88 20.14
C GLY A 45 -3.37 8.53 19.98
N ALA A 46 -2.82 7.64 19.13
CA ALA A 46 -3.34 6.31 18.91
C ALA A 46 -3.36 5.47 20.21
N ARG A 47 -2.35 5.62 21.08
CA ARG A 47 -2.36 4.97 22.40
C ARG A 47 -3.47 5.47 23.31
N LYS A 48 -3.85 6.75 23.21
CA LYS A 48 -4.97 7.29 23.99
C LYS A 48 -6.33 6.75 23.56
N LEU A 49 -6.44 6.20 22.35
CA LEU A 49 -7.64 5.50 21.88
C LEU A 49 -7.79 4.09 22.46
N ILE A 50 -6.74 3.56 23.09
CA ILE A 50 -6.76 2.27 23.76
C ILE A 50 -7.16 2.55 25.21
N THR A 51 -8.44 2.34 25.51
CA THR A 51 -9.03 2.54 26.84
C THR A 51 -9.08 1.25 27.65
N LEU A 52 -8.93 0.10 26.99
CA LEU A 52 -8.84 -1.20 27.65
C LEU A 52 -7.60 -1.30 28.55
N ALA A 53 -7.85 -1.39 29.87
CA ALA A 53 -6.83 -1.69 30.87
C ALA A 53 -6.64 -3.21 31.05
N THR A 54 -7.73 -3.96 30.99
CA THR A 54 -7.78 -5.42 31.08
C THR A 54 -8.57 -5.97 29.90
N TRP A 55 -8.23 -7.19 29.46
CA TRP A 55 -9.04 -7.87 28.45
C TRP A 55 -10.41 -8.22 29.06
N PRO A 56 -11.53 -7.91 28.39
CA PRO A 56 -12.85 -8.27 28.87
C PRO A 56 -13.05 -9.79 28.81
N ASP A 57 -14.01 -10.28 29.58
CA ASP A 57 -14.44 -11.67 29.48
C ASP A 57 -15.02 -11.96 28.09
N ASP A 58 -15.10 -13.24 27.74
CA ASP A 58 -15.50 -13.66 26.40
C ASP A 58 -16.92 -13.20 26.01
N ALA A 59 -17.83 -13.11 26.99
CA ALA A 59 -19.20 -12.66 26.78
C ALA A 59 -19.28 -11.14 26.48
N ASP A 60 -18.37 -10.35 27.04
CA ASP A 60 -18.35 -8.88 26.92
C ASP A 60 -17.42 -8.39 25.80
N THR A 61 -16.74 -9.31 25.10
CA THR A 61 -15.84 -8.95 24.00
C THR A 61 -16.63 -8.51 22.78
N ASP A 62 -16.39 -7.29 22.30
CA ASP A 62 -17.03 -6.72 21.11
C ASP A 62 -16.00 -6.29 20.05
N GLY A 63 -16.50 -5.72 18.95
CA GLY A 63 -15.67 -5.25 17.84
C GLY A 63 -14.68 -4.16 18.23
N SER A 64 -15.07 -3.26 19.14
CA SER A 64 -14.21 -2.19 19.65
C SER A 64 -13.07 -2.75 20.46
N HIS A 65 -13.33 -3.75 21.30
CA HIS A 65 -12.32 -4.44 22.09
C HIS A 65 -11.24 -5.09 21.20
N VAL A 66 -11.67 -5.81 20.15
CA VAL A 66 -10.75 -6.43 19.18
C VAL A 66 -10.00 -5.37 18.37
N ALA A 67 -10.65 -4.28 17.95
CA ALA A 67 -10.00 -3.20 17.23
C ALA A 67 -8.91 -2.49 18.06
N GLN A 68 -9.13 -2.27 19.35
CA GLN A 68 -8.12 -1.74 20.26
C GLN A 68 -6.93 -2.69 20.44
N LEU A 69 -7.18 -4.01 20.58
CA LEU A 69 -6.12 -5.03 20.62
C LEU A 69 -5.34 -5.08 19.30
N ALA A 70 -6.02 -4.99 18.17
CA ALA A 70 -5.40 -4.86 16.86
C ALA A 70 -4.53 -3.60 16.80
N LEU A 71 -4.97 -2.45 17.32
CA LEU A 71 -4.18 -1.23 17.34
C LEU A 71 -2.91 -1.36 18.19
N LEU A 72 -2.98 -2.04 19.34
CA LEU A 72 -1.79 -2.40 20.12
C LEU A 72 -0.80 -3.23 19.29
N ARG A 73 -1.29 -4.24 18.58
CA ARG A 73 -0.48 -5.10 17.70
C ARG A 73 0.13 -4.30 16.55
N VAL A 74 -0.62 -3.44 15.89
CA VAL A 74 -0.15 -2.58 14.79
C VAL A 74 0.93 -1.60 15.28
N LEU A 75 0.76 -0.98 16.45
CA LEU A 75 1.75 -0.09 17.06
C LEU A 75 3.06 -0.80 17.42
N HIS A 76 2.97 -2.06 17.84
CA HIS A 76 4.13 -2.93 18.08
C HIS A 76 4.82 -3.28 16.76
N LEU A 77 4.08 -3.76 15.75
CA LEU A 77 4.63 -4.16 14.45
C LEU A 77 5.25 -2.99 13.68
N GLN A 78 4.67 -1.78 13.80
CA GLN A 78 5.29 -0.55 13.28
C GLN A 78 6.68 -0.31 13.92
N ARG A 79 6.84 -0.58 15.22
CA ARG A 79 8.13 -0.45 15.91
C ARG A 79 9.11 -1.52 15.42
N GLU A 80 8.68 -2.76 15.29
CA GLU A 80 9.53 -3.87 14.82
C GLU A 80 9.98 -3.68 13.38
N ALA A 81 9.07 -3.28 12.47
CA ALA A 81 9.41 -2.92 11.10
C ALA A 81 10.52 -1.85 11.06
N ARG A 82 10.48 -0.87 11.96
CA ARG A 82 11.50 0.18 12.07
C ARG A 82 12.82 -0.29 12.67
N LYS A 83 12.80 -1.20 13.64
CA LYS A 83 14.02 -1.82 14.17
C LYS A 83 14.69 -2.64 13.08
N ALA A 84 13.95 -3.51 12.39
CA ALA A 84 14.43 -4.29 11.26
C ALA A 84 15.02 -3.40 10.16
N ALA A 85 14.32 -2.32 9.79
CA ALA A 85 14.77 -1.36 8.80
C ALA A 85 16.08 -0.66 9.18
N ARG A 86 16.28 -0.34 10.46
CA ARG A 86 17.54 0.25 10.97
C ARG A 86 18.68 -0.76 10.98
N ALA A 87 18.39 -2.02 11.27
CA ALA A 87 19.35 -3.13 11.21
C ALA A 87 19.65 -3.61 9.77
N GLY A 88 19.02 -3.02 8.74
CA GLY A 88 19.21 -3.44 7.35
C GLY A 88 18.46 -4.71 6.95
N LEU A 89 17.61 -5.25 7.84
CA LEU A 89 16.84 -6.48 7.63
C LEU A 89 15.59 -6.18 6.79
N ASN A 90 15.77 -6.14 5.47
CA ASN A 90 14.74 -5.73 4.53
C ASN A 90 13.52 -6.67 4.50
N GLU A 91 13.72 -7.98 4.53
CA GLU A 91 12.61 -8.95 4.54
C GLU A 91 11.79 -8.87 5.83
N ALA A 92 12.46 -8.86 7.00
CA ALA A 92 11.81 -8.67 8.29
C ALA A 92 11.01 -7.36 8.35
N THR A 93 11.50 -6.29 7.69
CA THR A 93 10.75 -5.04 7.54
C THR A 93 9.46 -5.24 6.75
N ALA A 94 9.52 -5.94 5.61
CA ALA A 94 8.36 -6.21 4.75
C ALA A 94 7.33 -7.11 5.45
N VAL A 95 7.79 -8.18 6.11
CA VAL A 95 6.94 -9.10 6.88
C VAL A 95 6.24 -8.37 8.02
N SER A 96 6.96 -7.55 8.80
CA SER A 96 6.36 -6.76 9.87
C SER A 96 5.32 -5.76 9.35
N ALA A 97 5.57 -5.14 8.20
CA ALA A 97 4.62 -4.23 7.57
C ALA A 97 3.36 -4.94 7.05
N ARG A 98 3.50 -6.15 6.48
CA ARG A 98 2.36 -6.99 6.10
C ARG A 98 1.51 -7.32 7.31
N LEU A 99 2.13 -7.82 8.38
CA LEU A 99 1.42 -8.19 9.60
C LEU A 99 0.69 -6.99 10.21
N ALA A 100 1.27 -5.79 10.10
CA ALA A 100 0.61 -4.57 10.56
C ALA A 100 -0.64 -4.25 9.71
N LEU A 101 -0.58 -4.45 8.40
CA LEU A 101 -1.74 -4.30 7.52
C LEU A 101 -2.82 -5.35 7.82
N GLU A 102 -2.43 -6.61 7.99
CA GLU A 102 -3.34 -7.71 8.33
C GLU A 102 -4.06 -7.46 9.65
N ALA A 103 -3.32 -7.10 10.71
CA ALA A 103 -3.90 -6.74 11.99
C ALA A 103 -4.84 -5.52 11.87
N ALA A 104 -4.48 -4.52 11.08
CA ALA A 104 -5.35 -3.36 10.85
C ALA A 104 -6.66 -3.77 10.16
N LEU A 105 -6.61 -4.54 9.08
CA LEU A 105 -7.80 -5.03 8.37
C LEU A 105 -8.67 -5.91 9.28
N GLN A 106 -8.08 -6.80 10.07
CA GLN A 106 -8.85 -7.63 11.01
C GLN A 106 -9.52 -6.80 12.11
N GLY A 107 -8.84 -5.79 12.65
CA GLY A 107 -9.43 -4.85 13.61
C GLY A 107 -10.60 -4.06 13.01
N LEU A 108 -10.44 -3.54 11.79
CA LEU A 108 -11.51 -2.86 11.07
C LEU A 108 -12.70 -3.78 10.76
N TYR A 109 -12.43 -5.02 10.34
CA TYR A 109 -13.47 -6.00 10.07
C TYR A 109 -14.30 -6.26 11.33
N CYS A 110 -13.65 -6.48 12.48
CA CYS A 110 -14.37 -6.70 13.74
C CYS A 110 -15.12 -5.45 14.20
N LEU A 111 -14.64 -4.25 13.87
CA LEU A 111 -15.29 -2.99 14.20
C LEU A 111 -16.58 -2.76 13.40
N TYR A 112 -16.62 -3.21 12.13
CA TYR A 112 -17.76 -2.97 11.23
C TYR A 112 -18.72 -4.14 11.07
N GLU A 113 -18.23 -5.39 11.10
CA GLU A 113 -19.10 -6.55 10.95
C GLU A 113 -19.64 -6.99 12.32
N PRO A 114 -20.98 -6.98 12.56
CA PRO A 114 -21.54 -7.32 13.87
C PRO A 114 -21.16 -8.71 14.37
N ASN A 115 -20.95 -9.67 13.45
CA ASN A 115 -20.54 -11.04 13.78
C ASN A 115 -19.01 -11.25 13.64
N GLY A 116 -18.23 -10.19 13.48
CA GLY A 116 -16.78 -10.29 13.21
C GLY A 116 -16.04 -10.99 14.35
N VAL A 117 -16.35 -10.63 15.59
CA VAL A 117 -15.75 -11.21 16.79
C VAL A 117 -16.10 -12.68 16.94
N SER A 118 -17.38 -13.05 16.81
CA SER A 118 -17.82 -14.44 16.96
C SER A 118 -17.22 -15.34 15.88
N ARG A 119 -17.13 -14.86 14.63
CA ARG A 119 -16.44 -15.57 13.54
C ARG A 119 -14.95 -15.74 13.80
N LEU A 120 -14.30 -14.73 14.37
CA LEU A 120 -12.89 -14.81 14.73
C LEU A 120 -12.65 -15.85 15.84
N LYS A 121 -13.49 -15.86 16.88
CA LYS A 121 -13.43 -16.88 17.96
C LYS A 121 -13.62 -18.29 17.41
N ALA A 122 -14.62 -18.50 16.56
CA ALA A 122 -14.88 -19.78 15.93
C ALA A 122 -13.69 -20.29 15.09
N ALA A 123 -13.01 -19.38 14.38
CA ALA A 123 -11.80 -19.73 13.63
C ALA A 123 -10.60 -20.05 14.52
N ASN A 124 -10.47 -19.38 15.68
CA ASN A 124 -9.45 -19.70 16.66
C ASN A 124 -9.66 -21.09 17.26
N ALA A 125 -10.89 -21.44 17.65
CA ALA A 125 -11.23 -22.79 18.13
C ALA A 125 -10.89 -23.87 17.09
N LYS A 126 -11.25 -23.63 15.81
CA LYS A 126 -10.86 -24.52 14.72
C LYS A 126 -9.34 -24.65 14.55
N SER A 127 -8.62 -23.53 14.63
CA SER A 127 -7.17 -23.51 14.45
C SER A 127 -6.44 -24.19 15.60
N ALA A 128 -6.94 -24.07 16.84
CA ALA A 128 -6.39 -24.74 18.01
C ALA A 128 -6.40 -26.27 17.85
N GLY A 129 -7.51 -26.84 17.36
CA GLY A 129 -7.58 -28.28 17.11
C GLY A 129 -6.54 -28.76 16.09
N ALA A 130 -6.32 -28.00 15.02
CA ALA A 130 -5.29 -28.30 14.05
C ALA A 130 -3.86 -28.11 14.63
N LEU A 131 -3.66 -27.06 15.43
CA LEU A 131 -2.37 -26.72 16.03
C LEU A 131 -1.91 -27.74 17.06
N PHE A 132 -2.83 -28.34 17.82
CA PHE A 132 -2.48 -29.34 18.83
C PHE A 132 -2.38 -30.76 18.29
N LYS A 133 -2.73 -31.01 17.02
CA LYS A 133 -2.78 -32.36 16.44
C LYS A 133 -1.46 -33.13 16.56
N TYR A 134 -0.31 -32.45 16.49
CA TYR A 134 0.99 -33.10 16.66
C TYR A 134 1.14 -33.80 18.02
N LEU A 135 0.46 -33.33 19.08
CA LEU A 135 0.48 -33.97 20.41
C LEU A 135 -0.23 -35.32 20.42
N VAL A 136 -1.24 -35.49 19.56
CA VAL A 136 -1.92 -36.77 19.34
C VAL A 136 -1.07 -37.68 18.47
N ASP A 137 -0.52 -37.13 17.38
CA ASP A 137 0.32 -37.88 16.46
C ASP A 137 1.57 -38.46 17.18
N ASP A 138 2.13 -37.71 18.14
CA ASP A 138 3.26 -38.13 18.98
C ASP A 138 2.82 -38.95 20.23
N GLY A 139 1.53 -39.24 20.39
CA GLY A 139 0.98 -40.01 21.51
C GLY A 139 1.12 -39.34 22.88
N THR A 140 1.45 -38.05 22.93
CA THR A 140 1.65 -37.29 24.17
C THR A 140 0.31 -37.00 24.86
N VAL A 141 -0.73 -36.78 24.08
CA VAL A 141 -2.06 -36.39 24.58
C VAL A 141 -3.16 -37.18 23.83
N PRO A 142 -4.18 -37.71 24.53
CA PRO A 142 -5.34 -38.33 23.87
C PRO A 142 -6.15 -37.30 23.06
N GLN A 143 -6.78 -37.74 21.97
CA GLN A 143 -7.60 -36.87 21.10
C GLN A 143 -8.74 -36.21 21.88
N GLU A 144 -9.30 -36.89 22.86
CA GLU A 144 -10.41 -36.40 23.69
C GLU A 144 -10.02 -35.14 24.48
N LEU A 145 -8.76 -35.00 24.88
CA LEU A 145 -8.28 -33.81 25.60
C LEU A 145 -8.15 -32.60 24.66
N ILE A 146 -7.77 -32.84 23.39
CA ILE A 146 -7.76 -31.80 22.36
C ILE A 146 -9.19 -31.36 22.08
N ASP A 147 -10.11 -32.32 21.91
CA ASP A 147 -11.51 -32.02 21.64
C ASP A 147 -12.16 -31.24 22.79
N LEU A 148 -11.86 -31.61 24.04
CA LEU A 148 -12.27 -30.84 25.22
C LEU A 148 -11.70 -29.43 25.18
N THR A 149 -10.40 -29.28 24.91
CA THR A 149 -9.74 -27.96 24.82
C THR A 149 -10.37 -27.10 23.73
N VAL A 150 -10.61 -27.66 22.54
CA VAL A 150 -11.29 -26.98 21.44
C VAL A 150 -12.70 -26.55 21.84
N SER A 151 -13.45 -27.42 22.53
CA SER A 151 -14.80 -27.10 22.98
C SER A 151 -14.83 -25.96 24.00
N THR A 152 -13.80 -25.85 24.86
CA THR A 152 -13.67 -24.71 25.81
C THR A 152 -13.35 -23.40 25.11
N LEU A 153 -12.73 -23.43 23.92
CA LEU A 153 -12.46 -22.24 23.11
C LEU A 153 -13.68 -21.78 22.30
N GLY A 154 -14.74 -22.60 22.26
CA GLY A 154 -15.99 -22.34 21.58
C GLY A 154 -16.22 -23.22 20.35
N THR A 155 -17.30 -22.95 19.61
CA THR A 155 -17.70 -23.77 18.46
C THR A 155 -16.76 -23.54 17.26
N PRO A 156 -16.07 -24.58 16.75
CA PRO A 156 -15.20 -24.44 15.59
C PRO A 156 -15.95 -23.97 14.34
N GLY A 157 -15.37 -22.99 13.65
CA GLY A 157 -15.94 -22.41 12.43
C GLY A 157 -14.89 -21.85 11.49
N ARG A 158 -15.35 -21.22 10.40
CA ARG A 158 -14.49 -20.48 9.47
C ARG A 158 -14.66 -18.99 9.71
N SER A 159 -13.54 -18.28 9.84
CA SER A 159 -13.54 -16.83 9.71
C SER A 159 -13.58 -16.46 8.22
N ALA A 160 -13.98 -15.22 7.95
CA ALA A 160 -13.74 -14.62 6.64
C ALA A 160 -12.24 -14.64 6.34
N ASP A 161 -11.87 -14.97 5.10
CA ASP A 161 -10.50 -14.75 4.68
C ASP A 161 -10.20 -13.23 4.60
N LEU A 162 -8.93 -12.87 4.53
CA LEU A 162 -8.55 -11.46 4.59
C LEU A 162 -9.05 -10.64 3.38
N PHE A 163 -9.30 -11.27 2.23
CA PHE A 163 -9.89 -10.59 1.08
C PHE A 163 -11.38 -10.30 1.33
N GLN A 164 -12.12 -11.28 1.83
CA GLN A 164 -13.52 -11.12 2.23
C GLN A 164 -13.68 -10.05 3.32
N MET A 165 -12.75 -10.00 4.29
CA MET A 165 -12.70 -8.92 5.27
C MET A 165 -12.53 -7.55 4.60
N ALA A 166 -11.59 -7.44 3.66
CA ALA A 166 -11.33 -6.20 2.93
C ALA A 166 -12.53 -5.76 2.05
N GLU A 167 -13.19 -6.70 1.36
CA GLU A 167 -14.40 -6.43 0.59
C GLU A 167 -15.54 -5.93 1.48
N TYR A 168 -15.72 -6.55 2.65
CA TYR A 168 -16.72 -6.10 3.61
C TYR A 168 -16.42 -4.69 4.11
N ILE A 169 -15.17 -4.42 4.48
CA ILE A 169 -14.75 -3.09 4.93
C ILE A 169 -15.02 -2.04 3.84
N ASP A 170 -14.64 -2.29 2.58
CA ASP A 170 -14.89 -1.34 1.49
C ASP A 170 -16.38 -1.18 1.17
N LYS A 171 -17.20 -2.21 1.40
CA LYS A 171 -18.66 -2.10 1.26
C LYS A 171 -19.27 -1.13 2.29
N VAL A 172 -18.79 -1.18 3.54
CA VAL A 172 -19.33 -0.33 4.63
C VAL A 172 -18.62 1.03 4.68
N ARG A 173 -17.32 1.07 4.37
CA ARG A 173 -16.42 2.24 4.41
C ARG A 173 -15.53 2.30 3.17
N PRO A 174 -16.07 2.74 2.02
CA PRO A 174 -15.34 2.80 0.76
C PRO A 174 -14.10 3.71 0.77
N ASP A 175 -14.06 4.68 1.70
CA ASP A 175 -12.95 5.62 1.86
C ASP A 175 -11.65 4.96 2.36
N THR A 176 -11.74 3.81 3.00
CA THR A 176 -10.59 3.06 3.53
C THR A 176 -9.74 2.41 2.43
N LYS A 177 -10.34 2.08 1.28
CA LYS A 177 -9.71 1.39 0.15
C LYS A 177 -9.03 0.08 0.56
N ALA A 178 -9.65 -0.67 1.47
CA ALA A 178 -9.16 -1.92 2.05
C ALA A 178 -8.81 -2.96 0.98
N VAL A 179 -9.64 -3.14 -0.05
CA VAL A 179 -9.38 -4.05 -1.18
C VAL A 179 -8.14 -3.62 -1.95
N SER A 180 -7.99 -2.30 -2.17
CA SER A 180 -6.80 -1.75 -2.83
C SER A 180 -5.54 -2.06 -2.02
N LEU A 181 -5.57 -1.86 -0.70
CA LEU A 181 -4.46 -2.17 0.19
C LEU A 181 -4.12 -3.67 0.18
N TYR A 182 -5.13 -4.52 0.24
CA TYR A 182 -4.97 -5.98 0.16
C TYR A 182 -4.25 -6.38 -1.14
N ARG A 183 -4.77 -5.96 -2.29
CA ARG A 183 -4.22 -6.32 -3.60
C ARG A 183 -2.83 -5.76 -3.85
N ARG A 184 -2.59 -4.50 -3.44
CA ARG A 184 -1.31 -3.80 -3.72
C ARG A 184 -0.18 -4.19 -2.79
N TYR A 185 -0.48 -4.61 -1.56
CA TYR A 185 0.53 -4.78 -0.52
C TYR A 185 0.49 -6.14 0.15
N TYR A 186 -0.68 -6.60 0.58
CA TYR A 186 -0.79 -7.91 1.25
C TYR A 186 -0.46 -9.06 0.30
N VAL A 187 -1.10 -9.12 -0.87
CA VAL A 187 -0.87 -10.22 -1.82
C VAL A 187 0.61 -10.30 -2.24
N PRO A 188 1.25 -9.21 -2.69
CA PRO A 188 2.66 -9.27 -3.05
C PRO A 188 3.59 -9.57 -1.87
N THR A 189 3.37 -9.01 -0.67
CA THR A 189 4.21 -9.38 0.49
C THR A 189 4.09 -10.85 0.81
N SER A 190 2.88 -11.38 0.72
CA SER A 190 2.59 -12.78 0.99
C SER A 190 3.30 -13.71 0.04
N THR A 191 3.19 -13.40 -1.25
CA THR A 191 3.81 -14.17 -2.31
C THR A 191 5.33 -14.11 -2.24
N PHE A 192 5.94 -12.94 -2.02
CA PHE A 192 7.39 -12.81 -2.13
C PHE A 192 8.16 -13.13 -0.85
N PHE A 193 7.60 -12.94 0.34
CA PHE A 193 8.39 -12.94 1.58
C PHE A 193 7.93 -13.91 2.67
N VAL A 194 6.75 -14.52 2.54
CA VAL A 194 6.19 -15.38 3.61
C VAL A 194 6.04 -16.82 3.19
N HIS A 195 5.52 -17.06 1.97
CA HIS A 195 5.34 -18.42 1.48
C HIS A 195 6.50 -18.82 0.58
N THR A 196 7.03 -20.03 0.79
CA THR A 196 7.98 -20.66 -0.13
C THR A 196 7.23 -21.12 -1.38
N ASN A 197 7.04 -20.21 -2.32
CA ASN A 197 6.48 -20.46 -3.64
C ASN A 197 7.49 -20.11 -4.75
N ALA A 198 7.16 -20.45 -6.00
CA ALA A 198 8.02 -20.17 -7.15
C ALA A 198 8.50 -18.71 -7.21
N ALA A 199 7.61 -17.74 -7.01
CA ALA A 199 7.98 -16.32 -7.03
C ALA A 199 8.94 -15.93 -5.89
N SER A 200 8.80 -16.50 -4.70
CA SER A 200 9.72 -16.29 -3.59
C SER A 200 11.12 -16.88 -3.86
N LEU A 201 11.18 -18.04 -4.52
CA LEU A 201 12.41 -18.76 -4.87
C LEU A 201 13.15 -18.09 -6.03
N LEU A 202 12.41 -17.66 -7.05
CA LEU A 202 12.95 -16.97 -8.24
C LEU A 202 13.65 -15.65 -7.90
N ARG A 203 13.49 -15.13 -6.68
CA ARG A 203 14.29 -13.98 -6.22
C ARG A 203 15.77 -14.31 -6.11
N HIS A 204 16.16 -15.58 -6.03
CA HIS A 204 17.56 -16.01 -6.08
C HIS A 204 18.11 -16.10 -7.50
N VAL A 205 17.28 -15.93 -8.53
CA VAL A 205 17.72 -15.93 -9.93
C VAL A 205 17.83 -14.48 -10.38
N ASP A 206 18.99 -14.10 -10.91
CA ASP A 206 19.17 -12.77 -11.50
C ASP A 206 18.65 -12.68 -12.94
N ALA A 207 18.74 -11.51 -13.55
CA ALA A 207 18.26 -11.27 -14.92
C ALA A 207 19.06 -12.04 -16.00
N HIS A 208 20.21 -12.61 -15.65
CA HIS A 208 21.06 -13.42 -16.52
C HIS A 208 20.94 -14.91 -16.21
N GLU A 209 19.90 -15.31 -15.46
CA GLU A 209 19.64 -16.68 -15.05
C GLU A 209 20.70 -17.27 -14.10
N HIS A 210 21.54 -16.44 -13.50
CA HIS A 210 22.50 -16.90 -12.50
C HIS A 210 21.87 -16.99 -11.11
N LEU A 211 22.29 -18.00 -10.36
CA LEU A 211 21.92 -18.17 -8.96
C LEU A 211 22.70 -17.19 -8.08
N THR A 212 21.98 -16.59 -7.14
CA THR A 212 22.51 -15.64 -6.17
C THR A 212 22.23 -16.14 -4.75
N ALA A 213 23.22 -16.01 -3.86
CA ALA A 213 23.06 -16.43 -2.47
C ALA A 213 22.05 -15.55 -1.70
N ARG A 214 21.83 -14.30 -2.14
CA ARG A 214 20.91 -13.35 -1.50
C ARG A 214 19.72 -13.07 -2.42
N PRO A 215 18.48 -13.20 -1.93
CA PRO A 215 17.31 -12.94 -2.75
C PRO A 215 17.23 -11.46 -3.14
N ALA A 216 16.82 -11.20 -4.37
CA ALA A 216 16.51 -9.87 -4.85
C ALA A 216 15.37 -9.27 -4.01
N PHE A 217 15.64 -8.10 -3.44
CA PHE A 217 14.62 -7.35 -2.72
C PHE A 217 13.69 -6.65 -3.72
N VAL A 218 12.46 -7.15 -3.84
CA VAL A 218 11.43 -6.67 -4.77
C VAL A 218 10.60 -5.51 -4.20
N TRP A 219 11.13 -4.80 -3.21
CA TRP A 219 10.45 -3.67 -2.60
C TRP A 219 11.45 -2.58 -2.20
N THR A 220 10.95 -1.48 -1.64
CA THR A 220 11.76 -0.42 -1.04
C THR A 220 11.45 -0.42 0.44
N ARG A 221 12.50 -0.33 1.25
CA ARG A 221 12.39 -0.26 2.71
C ARG A 221 11.41 0.84 3.15
N ASN A 222 11.47 2.00 2.49
CA ASN A 222 10.58 3.12 2.77
C ASN A 222 9.11 2.80 2.54
N SER A 223 8.78 2.03 1.51
CA SER A 223 7.39 1.70 1.22
C SER A 223 6.82 0.72 2.23
N ALA A 224 7.58 -0.30 2.65
CA ALA A 224 7.17 -1.17 3.75
C ALA A 224 6.93 -0.37 5.05
N LEU A 225 7.85 0.54 5.40
CA LEU A 225 7.68 1.41 6.56
C LEU A 225 6.46 2.34 6.45
N ARG A 226 6.14 2.81 5.24
CA ARG A 226 4.94 3.63 5.01
C ARG A 226 3.67 2.82 5.14
N ILE A 227 3.64 1.56 4.73
CA ILE A 227 2.48 0.69 4.98
C ILE A 227 2.28 0.48 6.47
N ALA A 228 3.35 0.15 7.22
CA ALA A 228 3.24 0.01 8.67
C ALA A 228 2.76 1.31 9.36
N ASP A 229 3.27 2.47 8.94
CA ASP A 229 2.81 3.79 9.42
C ASP A 229 1.33 4.05 9.01
N GLY A 230 0.98 3.73 7.76
CA GLY A 230 -0.36 3.90 7.21
C GLY A 230 -1.41 3.04 7.91
N SER A 231 -1.07 1.79 8.26
CA SER A 231 -1.93 0.88 9.02
C SER A 231 -2.23 1.41 10.43
N VAL A 232 -1.27 2.08 11.09
CA VAL A 232 -1.53 2.77 12.37
C VAL A 232 -2.55 3.89 12.17
N GLY A 233 -2.32 4.76 11.17
CA GLY A 233 -3.22 5.88 10.91
C GLY A 233 -4.63 5.42 10.55
N LEU A 234 -4.75 4.39 9.72
CA LEU A 234 -6.03 3.87 9.25
C LEU A 234 -6.88 3.32 10.41
N LEU A 235 -6.33 2.40 11.20
CA LEU A 235 -7.07 1.82 12.32
C LEU A 235 -7.33 2.84 13.44
N ALA A 236 -6.37 3.73 13.73
CA ALA A 236 -6.57 4.79 14.71
C ALA A 236 -7.64 5.80 14.28
N ALA A 237 -7.75 6.13 12.99
CA ALA A 237 -8.81 6.99 12.48
C ALA A 237 -10.19 6.38 12.74
N GLU A 238 -10.39 5.11 12.42
CA GLU A 238 -11.70 4.48 12.61
C GLU A 238 -12.06 4.30 14.09
N LEU A 239 -11.09 3.92 14.94
CA LEU A 239 -11.30 3.87 16.38
C LEU A 239 -11.66 5.25 16.96
N ALA A 240 -11.00 6.32 16.48
CA ALA A 240 -11.32 7.68 16.89
C ALA A 240 -12.75 8.06 16.50
N ARG A 241 -13.17 7.77 15.25
CA ARG A 241 -14.54 8.02 14.79
C ARG A 241 -15.58 7.25 15.62
N HIS A 242 -15.33 5.97 15.90
CA HIS A 242 -16.21 5.15 16.73
C HIS A 242 -16.29 5.63 18.19
N SER A 243 -15.25 6.31 18.67
CA SER A 243 -15.19 6.85 20.04
C SER A 243 -15.52 8.35 20.11
N ALA A 244 -16.06 8.95 19.04
CA ALA A 244 -16.32 10.38 18.90
C ALA A 244 -15.10 11.29 19.21
N ALA A 245 -13.88 10.78 19.00
CA ALA A 245 -12.63 11.51 19.15
C ALA A 245 -12.16 12.08 17.80
N PRO A 246 -11.32 13.13 17.79
CA PRO A 246 -10.79 13.72 16.55
C PRO A 246 -10.01 12.70 15.69
N ALA A 247 -10.47 12.48 14.46
CA ALA A 247 -9.94 11.45 13.56
C ALA A 247 -9.06 12.02 12.43
N GLU A 248 -9.21 13.30 12.09
CA GLU A 248 -8.65 13.93 10.88
C GLU A 248 -7.13 13.83 10.83
N GLN A 249 -6.46 13.94 11.97
CA GLN A 249 -5.01 13.81 12.06
C GLN A 249 -4.51 12.40 11.71
N PHE A 250 -5.28 11.36 12.05
CA PHE A 250 -4.94 9.97 11.78
C PHE A 250 -5.23 9.62 10.32
N GLU A 251 -6.31 10.15 9.77
CA GLU A 251 -6.67 10.02 8.36
C GLU A 251 -5.62 10.65 7.45
N ALA A 252 -5.27 11.92 7.73
CA ALA A 252 -4.23 12.61 6.98
C ALA A 252 -2.89 11.87 7.07
N TYR A 253 -2.57 11.30 8.24
CA TYR A 253 -1.40 10.46 8.42
C TYR A 253 -1.45 9.21 7.54
N ALA A 254 -2.54 8.45 7.61
CA ALA A 254 -2.75 7.24 6.81
C ALA A 254 -2.62 7.53 5.31
N GLN A 255 -3.37 8.51 4.82
CA GLN A 255 -3.41 8.91 3.42
C GLN A 255 -2.02 9.34 2.92
N SER A 256 -1.30 10.15 3.68
CA SER A 256 0.03 10.64 3.30
C SER A 256 1.08 9.53 3.18
N HIS A 257 0.91 8.45 3.93
CA HIS A 257 1.81 7.31 3.95
C HIS A 257 1.43 6.28 2.88
N ILE A 258 0.16 5.90 2.79
CA ILE A 258 -0.36 4.94 1.80
C ILE A 258 -0.15 5.47 0.38
N ALA A 259 -0.45 6.75 0.12
CA ALA A 259 -0.29 7.36 -1.21
C ALA A 259 1.16 7.36 -1.72
N ARG A 260 2.15 7.24 -0.82
CA ARG A 260 3.58 7.25 -1.16
C ARG A 260 4.22 5.86 -1.11
N ALA A 261 3.49 4.80 -0.78
CA ALA A 261 4.04 3.46 -0.72
C ALA A 261 4.04 2.81 -2.12
N PHE A 262 5.19 2.36 -2.60
CA PHE A 262 5.29 1.60 -3.86
C PHE A 262 4.80 0.18 -3.73
N THR A 263 4.20 -0.32 -4.79
CA THR A 263 3.93 -1.74 -4.97
C THR A 263 5.21 -2.47 -5.40
N PRO A 264 5.35 -3.76 -5.10
CA PRO A 264 6.49 -4.55 -5.57
C PRO A 264 6.65 -4.56 -7.09
N MET A 265 5.55 -4.53 -7.84
CA MET A 265 5.59 -4.48 -9.30
C MET A 265 6.30 -3.22 -9.82
N ALA A 266 6.04 -2.06 -9.23
CA ALA A 266 6.73 -0.83 -9.59
C ALA A 266 8.26 -0.91 -9.34
N VAL A 267 8.69 -1.67 -8.33
CA VAL A 267 10.11 -1.85 -8.00
C VAL A 267 10.78 -2.85 -8.94
N VAL A 268 10.10 -3.95 -9.28
CA VAL A 268 10.60 -4.93 -10.27
C VAL A 268 10.73 -4.27 -11.65
N LEU A 269 9.71 -3.52 -12.08
CA LEU A 269 9.76 -2.74 -13.32
C LEU A 269 10.90 -1.71 -13.28
N ALA A 270 11.05 -0.94 -12.19
CA ALA A 270 12.15 0.02 -12.04
C ALA A 270 13.54 -0.63 -12.05
N ARG A 271 13.68 -1.88 -11.60
CA ARG A 271 14.95 -2.61 -11.60
C ARG A 271 15.29 -3.14 -12.98
N GLY A 272 14.32 -3.70 -13.70
CA GLY A 272 14.49 -4.02 -15.12
C GLY A 272 14.89 -2.78 -15.93
N LEU A 273 14.25 -1.63 -15.67
CA LEU A 273 14.60 -0.36 -16.29
C LEU A 273 16.04 0.11 -15.97
N ARG A 274 16.57 -0.18 -14.78
CA ARG A 274 17.93 0.21 -14.39
C ARG A 274 19.01 -0.47 -15.23
N GLU A 275 18.75 -1.67 -15.73
CA GLU A 275 19.69 -2.42 -16.59
C GLU A 275 19.76 -1.81 -18.00
N TYR A 276 18.69 -1.15 -18.46
CA TYR A 276 18.65 -0.46 -19.75
C TYR A 276 19.05 1.03 -19.66
N LEU A 277 19.01 1.63 -18.48
CA LEU A 277 19.32 3.05 -18.29
C LEU A 277 20.79 3.26 -17.92
N ARG A 278 21.60 3.69 -18.90
CA ARG A 278 22.95 4.25 -18.63
C ARG A 278 22.83 5.38 -17.58
N LEU A 279 23.77 5.45 -16.63
CA LEU A 279 23.84 6.49 -15.58
C LEU A 279 23.68 7.93 -16.13
N ARG A 280 24.17 8.18 -17.34
CA ARG A 280 24.02 9.45 -18.06
C ARG A 280 22.55 9.77 -18.38
N SER A 281 21.76 8.76 -18.73
CA SER A 281 20.32 8.85 -19.01
C SER A 281 19.49 9.15 -17.76
N VAL A 282 19.90 8.66 -16.59
CA VAL A 282 19.23 9.00 -15.31
C VAL A 282 19.41 10.48 -14.97
N SER A 283 20.60 11.05 -15.21
CA SER A 283 20.82 12.49 -15.01
C SER A 283 20.02 13.36 -15.99
N MET A 284 19.84 12.89 -17.23
CA MET A 284 19.01 13.56 -18.24
C MET A 284 17.53 13.44 -17.90
N LEU A 285 17.06 12.28 -17.43
CA LEU A 285 15.72 12.06 -16.90
C LEU A 285 15.42 13.04 -15.74
N VAL A 286 16.33 13.14 -14.76
CA VAL A 286 16.14 14.05 -13.62
C VAL A 286 16.11 15.51 -14.06
N ARG A 287 16.94 15.92 -15.03
CA ARG A 287 16.91 17.28 -15.60
C ARG A 287 15.63 17.53 -16.41
N SER A 288 15.19 16.56 -17.20
CA SER A 288 13.98 16.65 -18.01
C SER A 288 12.75 16.81 -17.12
N VAL A 289 12.61 15.96 -16.10
CA VAL A 289 11.53 16.07 -15.10
C VAL A 289 11.57 17.41 -14.36
N ARG A 290 12.77 17.93 -14.02
CA ARG A 290 12.89 19.26 -13.40
C ARG A 290 12.48 20.38 -14.36
N ARG A 291 12.81 20.30 -15.65
CA ARG A 291 12.42 21.29 -16.66
C ARG A 291 10.92 21.27 -16.93
N THR A 292 10.33 20.08 -17.12
CA THR A 292 8.88 19.94 -17.29
C THR A 292 8.15 20.46 -16.06
N ARG A 293 8.65 20.18 -14.85
CA ARG A 293 8.10 20.73 -13.61
C ARG A 293 8.23 22.26 -13.54
N ALA A 294 9.38 22.81 -13.90
CA ALA A 294 9.59 24.26 -13.89
C ALA A 294 8.66 24.96 -14.89
N TYR A 295 8.48 24.39 -16.08
CA TYR A 295 7.54 24.88 -17.09
C TYR A 295 6.09 24.83 -16.61
N VAL A 296 5.64 23.67 -16.09
CA VAL A 296 4.30 23.47 -15.52
C VAL A 296 4.01 24.42 -14.33
N GLN A 297 5.05 24.91 -13.67
CA GLN A 297 4.96 25.85 -12.55
C GLN A 297 5.24 27.31 -12.95
N SER A 298 5.48 27.59 -14.23
CA SER A 298 5.81 28.93 -14.74
C SER A 298 4.57 29.70 -15.20
N GLU A 299 4.68 31.03 -15.27
CA GLU A 299 3.67 31.87 -15.91
C GLU A 299 3.54 31.60 -17.42
N GLU A 300 4.59 31.05 -18.04
CA GLU A 300 4.61 30.69 -19.47
C GLU A 300 3.54 29.63 -19.78
N ALA A 301 3.40 28.60 -18.93
CA ALA A 301 2.36 27.58 -19.08
C ALA A 301 0.94 28.15 -18.94
N LEU A 302 0.74 29.23 -18.18
CA LEU A 302 -0.57 29.88 -18.07
C LEU A 302 -0.94 30.69 -19.32
N ARG A 303 0.05 31.12 -20.11
CA ARG A 303 -0.13 31.91 -21.34
C ARG A 303 -0.24 31.04 -22.59
N ASP A 304 0.38 29.86 -22.58
CA ASP A 304 0.35 28.92 -23.70
C ASP A 304 -1.04 28.31 -23.91
N THR A 305 -1.42 28.12 -25.18
CA THR A 305 -2.66 27.41 -25.55
C THR A 305 -2.58 25.94 -25.14
N ARG A 306 -3.75 25.29 -24.98
CA ARG A 306 -3.82 23.89 -24.52
C ARG A 306 -2.99 22.94 -25.39
N ASP A 307 -3.02 23.12 -26.71
CA ASP A 307 -2.27 22.28 -27.66
C ASP A 307 -0.75 22.49 -27.54
N VAL A 308 -0.31 23.73 -27.31
CA VAL A 308 1.10 24.06 -27.07
C VAL A 308 1.57 23.49 -25.74
N ARG A 309 0.75 23.55 -24.69
CA ARG A 309 1.02 22.88 -23.42
C ARG A 309 1.12 21.36 -23.57
N LYS A 310 0.21 20.75 -24.35
CA LYS A 310 0.19 19.31 -24.63
C LYS A 310 1.47 18.87 -25.32
N ALA A 311 1.86 19.55 -26.40
CA ALA A 311 3.07 19.27 -27.14
C ALA A 311 4.32 19.38 -26.25
N ARG A 312 4.43 20.44 -25.44
CA ARG A 312 5.58 20.62 -24.53
C ARG A 312 5.64 19.58 -23.40
N VAL A 313 4.50 19.17 -22.85
CA VAL A 313 4.46 18.08 -21.86
C VAL A 313 4.81 16.75 -22.51
N ARG A 314 4.29 16.48 -23.72
CA ARG A 314 4.58 15.30 -24.52
C ARG A 314 6.07 15.20 -24.84
N ASP A 315 6.68 16.27 -25.35
CA ASP A 315 8.12 16.34 -25.63
C ASP A 315 8.97 16.13 -24.37
N GLY A 316 8.53 16.68 -23.23
CA GLY A 316 9.18 16.48 -21.93
C GLY A 316 9.10 15.04 -21.43
N LEU A 317 7.96 14.37 -21.63
CA LEU A 317 7.76 12.95 -21.31
C LEU A 317 8.55 12.04 -22.26
N GLU A 318 8.54 12.34 -23.55
CA GLU A 318 9.30 11.63 -24.57
C GLU A 318 10.82 11.72 -24.30
N SER A 319 11.31 12.92 -24.01
CA SER A 319 12.70 13.18 -23.61
C SER A 319 13.07 12.50 -22.29
N SER A 320 12.10 12.33 -21.38
CA SER A 320 12.28 11.64 -20.09
C SER A 320 12.33 10.12 -20.28
N MET A 321 11.53 9.57 -21.18
CA MET A 321 11.43 8.14 -21.41
C MET A 321 12.51 7.58 -22.33
N GLY A 322 13.40 8.41 -22.89
CA GLY A 322 14.70 8.03 -23.47
C GLY A 322 14.73 6.65 -24.16
N GLY A 323 14.20 6.55 -25.38
CA GLY A 323 14.30 5.34 -26.22
C GLY A 323 13.55 4.09 -25.73
N TRP A 324 12.93 4.13 -24.53
CA TRP A 324 12.21 3.03 -23.87
C TRP A 324 11.09 2.42 -24.73
N LEU A 325 10.53 3.20 -25.66
CA LEU A 325 9.36 2.84 -26.45
C LEU A 325 9.63 2.71 -27.96
N ASN A 326 10.90 2.69 -28.38
CA ASN A 326 11.24 2.53 -29.80
C ASN A 326 10.84 1.17 -30.38
N HIS A 327 10.35 0.23 -29.57
CA HIS A 327 9.91 -1.11 -30.01
C HIS A 327 8.39 -1.33 -29.85
N ALA A 328 7.62 -0.30 -29.47
CA ALA A 328 6.18 -0.40 -29.22
C ALA A 328 5.43 0.84 -29.76
N GLY A 329 5.60 1.13 -31.06
CA GLY A 329 5.17 2.39 -31.73
C GLY A 329 3.74 2.86 -31.40
N ASP A 330 2.72 2.05 -31.62
CA ASP A 330 1.33 2.50 -31.40
C ASP A 330 0.97 2.63 -29.91
N VAL A 331 1.51 1.75 -29.07
CA VAL A 331 1.32 1.79 -27.61
C VAL A 331 2.04 3.01 -27.00
N ARG A 332 3.18 3.41 -27.59
CA ARG A 332 3.95 4.59 -27.20
C ARG A 332 3.16 5.87 -27.37
N ASP A 333 2.62 6.08 -28.57
CA ASP A 333 1.94 7.32 -28.90
C ASP A 333 0.64 7.46 -28.11
N GLN A 334 -0.04 6.33 -27.89
CA GLN A 334 -1.23 6.27 -27.04
C GLN A 334 -0.90 6.58 -25.58
N VAL A 335 0.16 5.99 -25.01
CA VAL A 335 0.62 6.29 -23.64
C VAL A 335 1.06 7.75 -23.51
N LEU A 336 1.81 8.29 -24.48
CA LEU A 336 2.26 9.68 -24.48
C LEU A 336 1.10 10.67 -24.59
N ASP A 337 0.13 10.44 -25.46
CA ASP A 337 -1.04 11.30 -25.61
C ASP A 337 -1.96 11.24 -24.40
N THR A 338 -2.24 10.03 -23.91
CA THR A 338 -3.05 9.84 -22.70
C THR A 338 -2.40 10.52 -21.49
N PHE A 339 -1.10 10.31 -21.24
CA PHE A 339 -0.40 10.94 -20.12
C PHE A 339 -0.34 12.47 -20.25
N SER A 340 -0.15 12.99 -21.46
CA SER A 340 -0.07 14.44 -21.70
C SER A 340 -1.42 15.13 -21.43
N GLU A 341 -2.53 14.54 -21.88
CA GLU A 341 -3.88 15.04 -21.55
C GLU A 341 -4.16 15.06 -20.05
N GLN A 342 -3.75 14.01 -19.35
CA GLN A 342 -3.94 13.88 -17.91
C GLN A 342 -3.19 14.96 -17.10
N VAL A 343 -1.99 15.36 -17.53
CA VAL A 343 -1.25 16.49 -16.91
C VAL A 343 -1.99 17.79 -17.10
N LEU A 344 -2.54 18.02 -18.30
CA LEU A 344 -3.28 19.23 -18.61
C LEU A 344 -4.56 19.32 -17.79
N GLU A 345 -5.28 18.21 -17.66
CA GLU A 345 -6.50 18.15 -16.84
C GLU A 345 -6.20 18.43 -15.35
N ALA A 346 -5.07 17.95 -14.83
CA ALA A 346 -4.62 18.27 -13.48
C ALA A 346 -4.18 19.74 -13.31
N LEU A 347 -3.72 20.39 -14.39
CA LEU A 347 -3.36 21.81 -14.40
C LEU A 347 -4.58 22.71 -14.47
N ASP A 348 -5.56 22.36 -15.30
CA ASP A 348 -6.81 23.12 -15.47
C ASP A 348 -7.69 23.04 -14.21
N ARG A 349 -7.50 22.02 -13.35
CA ARG A 349 -8.17 21.87 -12.05
C ARG A 349 -7.55 22.69 -10.90
N ARG A 350 -6.45 23.42 -11.12
CA ARG A 350 -5.91 24.32 -10.09
C ARG A 350 -6.77 25.58 -9.98
N PRO A 351 -7.22 25.97 -8.77
CA PRO A 351 -7.77 27.31 -8.60
C PRO A 351 -6.67 28.35 -8.88
N PRO A 352 -7.01 29.52 -9.46
CA PRO A 352 -6.04 30.58 -9.69
C PRO A 352 -5.37 30.93 -8.35
N GLY A 353 -4.03 30.95 -8.35
CA GLY A 353 -3.26 31.34 -7.18
C GLY A 353 -3.60 32.77 -6.73
N PRO A 354 -3.24 33.15 -5.50
CA PRO A 354 -3.53 34.48 -4.97
C PRO A 354 -2.98 35.53 -5.94
N LYS A 355 -3.86 36.44 -6.39
CA LYS A 355 -3.52 37.56 -7.27
C LYS A 355 -2.26 38.22 -6.75
N SER A 356 -1.20 38.18 -7.55
CA SER A 356 -0.03 39.04 -7.42
C SER A 356 -0.54 40.45 -7.19
N ARG A 357 -0.14 41.06 -6.06
CA ARG A 357 -0.35 42.47 -5.73
C ARG A 357 -0.18 43.30 -7.01
N MET A 358 -1.27 43.90 -7.48
CA MET A 358 -1.16 45.08 -8.33
C MET A 358 -0.37 46.12 -7.52
N GLN A 359 0.81 46.48 -8.02
CA GLN A 359 1.44 47.73 -7.64
C GLN A 359 0.48 48.86 -8.02
N PRO A 360 0.24 49.86 -7.15
CA PRO A 360 -0.38 51.09 -7.61
C PRO A 360 0.61 51.77 -8.55
N GLN A 361 0.20 51.98 -9.80
CA GLN A 361 0.82 53.02 -10.62
C GLN A 361 0.16 54.34 -10.25
N GLU A 362 1.02 55.33 -10.00
CA GLU A 362 0.70 56.74 -9.81
C GLU A 362 -0.06 57.35 -10.98
#